data_AF-A0A7J4TQ79-F1
#
_entry.id   AF-A0A7J4TQ79-F1
#
_cell.length_a   1.000
_cell.length_b   1.000
_cell.length_c   1.000
_cell.angle_alpha   90.00
_cell.angle_beta   90.00
_cell.angle_gamma   90.00
#
_symmetry.space_group_name_H-M   'P 1'
#
loop_
_entity.id
_entity.type
_entity.pdbx_description
1 polymer ?
#
loop_
_entity_poly.entity_id
_entity_poly.type
_entity_poly.pdbx_seq_one_letter_code
_entity_poly.pdbx_strand_id
1 'polypeptide(L)'
;MDLEGLDSGTSPFITLDACDGDLVRSMIPALEAAAEGDNGPWAQVLGEHPSMVERLHGQGIENPTDRSSISWDDPTLLFTASIMLTTEGKALPLGDGKARERIGRFPFGDGSPITYMIDYMRPNSQRAALTQRIDMEQIQDLLHRLNHALSDQHLGHTRYNNGKAGLDIRGYLTAEEVRTLRLGLAGRGWSVTADEPIDGGMRDASKNLIAVLRAAERRDVGVFLRSHS
;
A
#
# COMPACT_ATOMS: atom_id res chain seq x y z
N MET A 1 -0.16 14.19 26.62
CA MET A 1 -0.14 12.77 26.22
C MET A 1 -1.59 12.35 26.20
N ASP A 2 -2.26 12.55 25.07
CA ASP A 2 -3.69 12.26 24.94
C ASP A 2 -3.86 10.77 24.69
N LEU A 3 -4.47 10.09 25.66
CA LEU A 3 -4.77 8.66 25.71
C LEU A 3 -6.19 8.36 25.18
N GLU A 4 -6.75 9.24 24.35
CA GLU A 4 -8.05 9.01 23.71
C GLU A 4 -7.84 8.37 22.33
N GLY A 5 -7.81 7.04 22.30
CA GLY A 5 -7.66 6.28 21.05
C GLY A 5 -7.38 4.78 21.21
N LEU A 6 -7.29 4.27 22.44
CA LEU A 6 -7.28 2.82 22.67
C LEU A 6 -8.71 2.29 22.55
N ASP A 7 -9.19 2.15 21.31
CA ASP A 7 -10.25 1.20 21.01
C ASP A 7 -9.81 -0.15 21.57
N SER A 8 -10.61 -0.73 22.46
CA SER A 8 -10.32 -1.95 23.22
C SER A 8 -10.35 -3.23 22.39
N GLY A 9 -9.90 -3.17 21.13
CA GLY A 9 -9.80 -4.30 20.21
C GLY A 9 -8.35 -4.76 20.03
N THR A 10 -8.17 -5.99 19.55
CA THR A 10 -6.89 -6.53 19.04
C THR A 10 -6.26 -5.54 18.05
N SER A 11 -4.96 -5.57 17.72
CA SER A 11 -4.40 -4.77 16.61
C SER A 11 -4.98 -5.22 15.26
N PRO A 12 -5.17 -4.33 14.26
CA PRO A 12 -5.62 -4.73 12.92
C PRO A 12 -4.57 -5.64 12.27
N PHE A 13 -5.00 -6.61 11.46
CA PHE A 13 -4.11 -7.51 10.72
C PHE A 13 -3.43 -6.83 9.54
N ILE A 14 -4.12 -5.86 8.93
CA ILE A 14 -3.56 -5.04 7.85
C ILE A 14 -3.88 -3.56 8.03
N THR A 15 -3.06 -2.69 7.45
CA THR A 15 -3.35 -1.26 7.33
C THR A 15 -3.06 -0.75 5.93
N LEU A 16 -3.89 0.22 5.48
CA LEU A 16 -3.63 1.01 4.29
C LEU A 16 -3.17 2.40 4.71
N ASP A 17 -1.95 2.75 4.34
CA ASP A 17 -1.28 4.00 4.73
C ASP A 17 -1.02 4.86 3.49
N ALA A 18 -1.21 6.19 3.59
CA ALA A 18 -1.01 7.10 2.46
C ALA A 18 0.48 7.29 2.16
N CYS A 19 0.89 7.15 0.90
CA CYS A 19 2.28 7.35 0.49
C CYS A 19 2.42 8.18 -0.78
N ASP A 20 3.62 8.70 -1.01
CA ASP A 20 4.07 9.15 -2.32
C ASP A 20 4.48 7.92 -3.13
N GLY A 21 3.54 7.37 -3.90
CA GLY A 21 3.77 6.12 -4.61
C GLY A 21 4.78 6.22 -5.75
N ASP A 22 4.97 7.40 -6.36
CA ASP A 22 5.98 7.57 -7.40
C ASP A 22 7.38 7.65 -6.78
N LEU A 23 7.52 8.28 -5.61
CA LEU A 23 8.75 8.19 -4.83
C LEU A 23 9.07 6.73 -4.44
N VAL A 24 8.07 5.97 -3.97
CA VAL A 24 8.24 4.53 -3.66
C VAL A 24 8.76 3.77 -4.87
N ARG A 25 8.17 4.02 -6.05
CA ARG A 25 8.57 3.41 -7.32
C ARG A 25 10.03 3.66 -7.66
N SER A 26 10.54 4.86 -7.40
CA SER A 26 11.94 5.22 -7.61
C SER A 26 12.88 4.69 -6.53
N MET A 27 12.42 4.64 -5.27
CA MET A 27 13.24 4.22 -4.13
C MET A 27 13.53 2.72 -4.12
N ILE A 28 12.57 1.86 -4.49
CA ILE A 28 12.77 0.40 -4.47
C ILE A 28 14.02 -0.01 -5.26
N PRO A 29 14.15 0.27 -6.58
CA PRO A 29 15.33 -0.13 -7.32
C PRO A 29 16.62 0.50 -6.78
N ALA A 30 16.54 1.69 -6.18
CA ALA A 30 17.68 2.34 -5.56
C ALA A 30 18.14 1.64 -4.26
N LEU A 31 17.20 1.16 -3.45
CA LEU A 31 17.48 0.37 -2.25
C LEU A 31 17.98 -1.04 -2.60
N GLU A 32 17.47 -1.63 -3.69
CA GLU A 32 17.99 -2.89 -4.23
C GLU A 32 19.46 -2.74 -4.65
N ALA A 33 19.78 -1.75 -5.48
CA ALA A 33 21.15 -1.49 -5.92
C ALA A 33 22.11 -1.21 -4.76
N ALA A 34 21.68 -0.44 -3.76
CA ALA A 34 22.50 -0.14 -2.60
C ALA A 34 22.84 -1.39 -1.76
N ALA A 35 21.95 -2.37 -1.72
CA ALA A 35 22.20 -3.64 -1.04
C ALA A 35 23.21 -4.52 -1.78
N GLU A 36 23.34 -4.34 -3.08
CA GLU A 36 24.39 -4.93 -3.91
C GLU A 36 25.70 -4.11 -3.88
N GLY A 37 25.72 -3.00 -3.14
CA GLY A 37 26.89 -2.14 -2.94
C GLY A 37 26.93 -0.91 -3.85
N ASP A 38 25.91 -0.68 -4.69
CA ASP A 38 25.82 0.51 -5.54
C ASP A 38 24.90 1.58 -4.92
N ASN A 39 25.53 2.56 -4.25
CA ASN A 39 24.82 3.70 -3.67
C ASN A 39 24.47 4.81 -4.68
N GLY A 40 24.89 4.71 -5.94
CA GLY A 40 24.66 5.73 -6.97
C GLY A 40 23.17 6.04 -7.19
N PRO A 41 22.32 5.03 -7.47
CA PRO A 41 20.89 5.21 -7.65
C PRO A 41 20.19 5.85 -6.44
N TRP A 42 20.59 5.50 -5.22
CA TRP A 42 20.07 6.11 -3.99
C TRP A 42 20.38 7.60 -3.93
N ALA A 43 21.65 7.97 -4.13
CA ALA A 43 22.05 9.37 -4.13
C ALA A 43 21.31 10.18 -5.21
N GLN A 44 21.05 9.58 -6.37
CA GLN A 44 20.27 10.21 -7.44
C GLN A 44 18.83 10.50 -7.00
N VAL A 45 18.11 9.51 -6.46
CA VAL A 45 16.73 9.69 -5.97
C VAL A 45 16.68 10.81 -4.92
N LEU A 46 17.65 10.88 -4.01
CA LEU A 46 17.69 11.96 -3.02
C LEU A 46 17.94 13.34 -3.63
N GLY A 47 18.79 13.41 -4.65
CA GLY A 47 19.06 14.65 -5.38
C GLY A 47 17.82 15.18 -6.12
N GLU A 48 16.96 14.29 -6.60
CA GLU A 48 15.70 14.63 -7.27
C GLU A 48 14.58 15.02 -6.28
N HIS A 49 14.71 14.62 -5.00
CA HIS A 49 13.71 14.86 -3.94
C HIS A 49 14.30 15.58 -2.71
N PRO A 50 14.61 16.89 -2.77
CA PRO A 50 15.22 17.63 -1.65
C PRO A 50 14.41 17.61 -0.34
N SER A 51 13.07 17.59 -0.43
CA SER A 51 12.20 17.49 0.74
C SER A 51 12.39 16.18 1.52
N MET A 52 12.82 15.11 0.85
CA MET A 52 13.15 13.84 1.49
C MET A 52 14.46 13.94 2.28
N VAL A 53 15.46 14.64 1.74
CA VAL A 53 16.73 14.90 2.44
C VAL A 53 16.48 15.67 3.73
N GLU A 54 15.69 16.76 3.66
CA GLU A 54 15.28 17.53 4.84
C GLU A 54 14.55 16.67 5.87
N ARG A 55 13.65 15.81 5.41
CA ARG A 55 12.90 14.89 6.26
C ARG A 55 13.81 13.90 6.98
N LEU A 56 14.73 13.25 6.25
CA LEU A 56 15.67 12.28 6.83
C LEU A 56 16.62 12.96 7.82
N HIS A 57 17.11 14.16 7.52
CA HIS A 57 17.85 14.98 8.49
C HIS A 57 17.03 15.28 9.75
N GLY A 58 15.76 15.65 9.59
CA GLY A 58 14.84 15.87 10.71
C GLY A 58 14.60 14.64 11.58
N GLN A 59 14.87 13.44 11.05
CA GLN A 59 14.84 12.18 11.80
C GLN A 59 16.20 11.79 12.41
N GLY A 60 17.22 12.64 12.30
CA GLY A 60 18.55 12.42 12.87
C GLY A 60 19.53 11.69 11.95
N ILE A 61 19.26 11.61 10.64
CA ILE A 61 20.22 11.06 9.67
C ILE A 61 21.18 12.16 9.22
N GLU A 62 22.47 12.00 9.51
CA GLU A 62 23.50 13.01 9.21
C GLU A 62 23.84 13.09 7.72
N ASN A 63 23.92 11.96 7.01
CA ASN A 63 24.29 11.91 5.59
C ASN A 63 23.26 11.16 4.75
N PRO A 64 22.05 11.73 4.52
CA PRO A 64 20.97 11.02 3.83
C PRO A 64 21.37 10.46 2.46
N THR A 65 22.19 11.19 1.68
CA THR A 65 22.61 10.81 0.31
C THR A 65 23.52 9.59 0.26
N ASP A 66 24.08 9.15 1.38
CA ASP A 66 24.87 7.93 1.48
C ASP A 66 24.08 6.84 2.21
N ARG A 67 23.46 5.93 1.46
CA ARG A 67 22.68 4.81 2.01
C ARG A 67 23.49 3.95 2.97
N SER A 68 24.80 3.78 2.74
CA SER A 68 25.66 2.96 3.61
C SER A 68 25.90 3.58 4.98
N SER A 69 25.71 4.90 5.11
CA SER A 69 25.81 5.60 6.39
C SER A 69 24.54 5.47 7.26
N ILE A 70 23.43 4.99 6.68
CA ILE A 70 22.12 4.91 7.34
C ILE A 70 21.93 3.51 7.95
N SER A 71 21.78 3.45 9.28
CA SER A 71 21.60 2.19 10.03
C SER A 71 20.18 1.61 9.98
N TRP A 72 19.24 2.36 9.39
CA TRP A 72 17.87 1.92 9.19
C TRP A 72 17.83 0.86 8.08
N ASP A 73 16.95 -0.10 8.26
CA ASP A 73 16.63 -1.11 7.26
C ASP A 73 15.73 -0.52 6.16
N ASP A 74 15.73 -1.18 5.00
CA ASP A 74 15.05 -0.71 3.80
C ASP A 74 13.56 -0.43 3.98
N PRO A 75 12.74 -1.30 4.62
CA PRO A 75 11.33 -0.97 4.81
C PRO A 75 11.13 0.25 5.71
N THR A 76 11.93 0.43 6.77
CA THR A 76 11.82 1.61 7.64
C THR A 76 12.16 2.89 6.87
N LEU A 77 13.21 2.84 6.05
CA LEU A 77 13.65 3.97 5.26
C LEU A 77 12.63 4.30 4.16
N LEU A 78 12.16 3.28 3.43
CA LEU A 78 11.11 3.40 2.41
C LEU A 78 9.85 4.02 3.00
N PHE A 79 9.35 3.47 4.09
CA PHE A 79 8.13 3.96 4.75
C PHE A 79 8.31 5.39 5.27
N THR A 80 9.40 5.66 6.00
CA THR A 80 9.59 6.97 6.63
C THR A 80 9.77 8.07 5.59
N ALA A 81 10.47 7.79 4.50
CA ALA A 81 10.71 8.74 3.43
C ALA A 81 9.43 9.07 2.64
N SER A 82 8.61 8.05 2.36
CA SER A 82 7.48 8.17 1.42
C SER A 82 6.10 8.30 2.08
N ILE A 83 5.95 8.09 3.39
CA ILE A 83 4.65 8.24 4.06
C ILE A 83 4.18 9.70 4.03
N MET A 84 2.94 9.90 3.59
CA MET A 84 2.31 11.21 3.54
C MET A 84 1.92 11.67 4.93
N LEU A 85 2.26 12.92 5.25
CA LEU A 85 1.96 13.53 6.54
C LEU A 85 0.90 14.64 6.40
N THR A 86 0.15 14.86 7.46
CA THR A 86 -0.67 16.06 7.63
C THR A 86 0.22 17.27 7.92
N THR A 87 -0.37 18.47 7.92
CA THR A 87 0.31 19.71 8.33
C THR A 87 0.80 19.67 9.78
N GLU A 88 0.28 18.76 10.61
CA GLU A 88 0.72 18.53 12.00
C GLU A 88 1.85 17.48 12.10
N GLY A 89 2.35 16.95 10.97
CA GLY A 89 3.39 15.93 10.94
C GLY A 89 2.91 14.51 11.30
N LYS A 90 1.60 14.28 11.37
CA LYS A 90 1.02 12.93 11.62
C LYS A 90 0.78 12.20 10.31
N ALA A 91 0.79 10.87 10.31
CA ALA A 91 0.43 10.08 9.13
C ALA A 91 -0.97 10.46 8.61
N LEU A 92 -1.07 10.70 7.31
CA LEU A 92 -2.30 11.13 6.64
C LEU A 92 -3.33 9.99 6.62
N PRO A 93 -4.49 10.13 7.31
CA PRO A 93 -5.45 9.04 7.39
C PRO A 93 -6.23 8.85 6.08
N LEU A 94 -6.38 7.58 5.68
CA LEU A 94 -7.20 7.17 4.53
C LEU A 94 -8.49 6.51 4.99
N GLY A 95 -9.63 7.06 4.57
CA GLY A 95 -10.95 6.59 4.99
C GLY A 95 -11.35 7.05 6.40
N ASP A 96 -12.60 6.76 6.77
CA ASP A 96 -13.07 6.93 8.14
C ASP A 96 -12.66 5.73 9.02
N GLY A 97 -12.86 5.86 10.35
CA GLY A 97 -12.49 4.79 11.28
C GLY A 97 -13.17 3.46 10.98
N LYS A 98 -14.43 3.48 10.49
CA LYS A 98 -15.20 2.27 10.18
C LYS A 98 -14.66 1.53 8.96
N ALA A 99 -14.33 2.24 7.88
CA ALA A 99 -13.76 1.65 6.69
C ALA A 99 -12.37 1.07 6.98
N ARG A 100 -11.55 1.79 7.76
CA ARG A 100 -10.23 1.31 8.18
C ARG A 100 -10.33 0.04 9.03
N GLU A 101 -11.24 0.01 9.98
CA GLU A 101 -11.46 -1.16 10.83
C GLU A 101 -11.92 -2.39 10.02
N ARG A 102 -12.85 -2.19 9.07
CA ARG A 102 -13.33 -3.25 8.19
C ARG A 102 -12.26 -3.75 7.21
N ILE A 103 -11.34 -2.87 6.80
CA ILE A 103 -10.18 -3.28 6.01
C ILE A 103 -9.18 -4.06 6.89
N GLY A 104 -8.90 -3.57 8.08
CA GLY A 104 -7.91 -4.15 8.98
C GLY A 104 -8.32 -5.48 9.62
N ARG A 105 -9.61 -5.84 9.57
CA ARG A 105 -10.17 -7.03 10.22
C ARG A 105 -11.23 -7.70 9.36
N PHE A 106 -10.86 -8.09 8.15
CA PHE A 106 -11.80 -8.84 7.34
C PHE A 106 -12.02 -10.24 7.96
N PRO A 107 -13.26 -10.72 8.10
CA PRO A 107 -13.57 -11.93 8.86
C PRO A 107 -13.34 -13.23 8.05
N PHE A 108 -12.18 -13.36 7.40
CA PHE A 108 -11.80 -14.52 6.60
C PHE A 108 -10.29 -14.68 6.46
N GLY A 109 -9.80 -15.92 6.39
CA GLY A 109 -8.43 -16.24 6.00
C GLY A 109 -7.37 -15.52 6.83
N ASP A 110 -6.51 -14.75 6.15
CA ASP A 110 -5.41 -13.96 6.72
C ASP A 110 -5.86 -12.60 7.28
N GLY A 111 -7.16 -12.33 7.35
CA GLY A 111 -7.71 -11.05 7.78
C GLY A 111 -7.67 -9.96 6.70
N SER A 112 -7.17 -10.26 5.49
CA SER A 112 -7.05 -9.31 4.39
C SER A 112 -8.24 -9.42 3.42
N PRO A 113 -9.03 -8.33 3.24
CA PRO A 113 -10.03 -8.28 2.19
C PRO A 113 -9.41 -8.25 0.80
N ILE A 114 -8.13 -7.87 0.66
CA ILE A 114 -7.44 -7.84 -0.64
C ILE A 114 -7.13 -9.26 -1.09
N THR A 115 -6.59 -10.10 -0.19
CA THR A 115 -6.39 -11.54 -0.45
C THR A 115 -7.73 -12.19 -0.81
N TYR A 116 -8.79 -11.92 -0.03
CA TYR A 116 -10.13 -12.40 -0.32
C TYR A 116 -10.63 -11.97 -1.72
N MET A 117 -10.40 -10.70 -2.08
CA MET A 117 -10.80 -10.20 -3.40
C MET A 117 -10.05 -10.87 -4.55
N ILE A 118 -8.76 -11.14 -4.39
CA ILE A 118 -7.96 -11.88 -5.37
C ILE A 118 -8.54 -13.28 -5.59
N ASP A 119 -8.87 -14.00 -4.51
CA ASP A 119 -9.31 -15.40 -4.58
C ASP A 119 -10.70 -15.57 -5.21
N TYR A 120 -11.63 -14.66 -4.91
CA TYR A 120 -13.06 -14.83 -5.22
C TYR A 120 -13.57 -13.93 -6.37
N MET A 121 -12.75 -13.01 -6.89
CA MET A 121 -13.11 -12.19 -8.05
C MET A 121 -13.07 -12.98 -9.36
N ARG A 122 -14.09 -12.80 -10.20
CA ARG A 122 -14.23 -13.45 -11.53
C ARG A 122 -14.50 -12.41 -12.61
N PRO A 123 -14.22 -12.71 -13.89
CA PRO A 123 -14.54 -11.80 -14.97
C PRO A 123 -16.05 -11.77 -15.20
N ASN A 124 -16.60 -10.59 -15.47
CA ASN A 124 -18.01 -10.46 -15.81
C ASN A 124 -18.23 -10.74 -17.32
N SER A 125 -18.52 -12.00 -17.66
CA SER A 125 -18.67 -12.48 -19.04
C SER A 125 -19.90 -11.93 -19.79
N GLN A 126 -20.85 -11.29 -19.11
CA GLN A 126 -22.14 -10.94 -19.73
C GLN A 126 -22.13 -9.65 -20.58
N ARG A 127 -21.07 -8.82 -20.58
CA ARG A 127 -21.12 -7.49 -21.22
C ARG A 127 -19.79 -7.01 -21.81
N ALA A 128 -19.35 -7.67 -22.88
CA ALA A 128 -18.17 -7.33 -23.69
C ALA A 128 -18.31 -6.06 -24.57
N ALA A 129 -19.44 -5.34 -24.53
CA ALA A 129 -19.81 -4.38 -25.59
C ALA A 129 -19.70 -2.88 -25.25
N LEU A 130 -18.94 -2.46 -24.24
CA LEU A 130 -18.76 -1.02 -23.95
C LEU A 130 -17.29 -0.66 -23.78
N THR A 131 -16.79 0.08 -24.76
CA THR A 131 -15.56 0.87 -24.77
C THR A 131 -15.48 1.75 -23.52
N GLN A 132 -14.30 1.80 -22.87
CA GLN A 132 -13.98 2.50 -21.61
C GLN A 132 -14.33 1.77 -20.30
N ARG A 133 -13.99 0.48 -20.18
CA ARG A 133 -13.94 -0.18 -18.87
C ARG A 133 -12.53 -0.61 -18.56
N ILE A 134 -12.14 -0.40 -17.30
CA ILE A 134 -11.00 -1.08 -16.69
C ILE A 134 -11.40 -2.56 -16.66
N ASP A 135 -10.62 -3.38 -17.35
CA ASP A 135 -10.87 -4.82 -17.40
C ASP A 135 -10.54 -5.48 -16.06
N MET A 136 -11.02 -6.71 -15.89
CA MET A 136 -10.80 -7.45 -14.65
C MET A 136 -9.32 -7.77 -14.43
N GLU A 137 -8.57 -8.01 -15.51
CA GLU A 137 -7.14 -8.34 -15.47
C GLU A 137 -6.34 -7.18 -14.87
N GLN A 138 -6.62 -5.94 -15.28
CA GLN A 138 -6.01 -4.73 -14.72
C GLN A 138 -6.39 -4.54 -13.25
N ILE A 139 -7.64 -4.87 -12.85
CA ILE A 139 -8.05 -4.83 -11.44
C ILE A 139 -7.25 -5.86 -10.63
N GLN A 140 -7.14 -7.09 -11.11
CA GLN A 140 -6.39 -8.14 -10.44
C GLN A 140 -4.91 -7.80 -10.35
N ASP A 141 -4.30 -7.28 -11.41
CA ASP A 141 -2.92 -6.83 -11.41
C ASP A 141 -2.68 -5.76 -10.32
N LEU A 142 -3.57 -4.77 -10.22
CA LEU A 142 -3.48 -3.73 -9.17
C LEU A 142 -3.67 -4.31 -7.75
N LEU A 143 -4.58 -5.26 -7.57
CA LEU A 143 -4.75 -5.95 -6.27
C LEU A 143 -3.52 -6.79 -5.92
N HIS A 144 -2.96 -7.51 -6.89
CA HIS A 144 -1.74 -8.29 -6.71
C HIS A 144 -0.54 -7.40 -6.40
N ARG A 145 -0.37 -6.28 -7.11
CA ARG A 145 0.70 -5.31 -6.81
C ARG A 145 0.57 -4.74 -5.42
N LEU A 146 -0.64 -4.37 -5.00
CA LEU A 146 -0.87 -3.90 -3.64
C LEU A 146 -0.58 -5.00 -2.59
N ASN A 147 -0.85 -6.27 -2.88
CA ASN A 147 -0.72 -7.37 -1.92
C ASN A 147 0.65 -8.07 -1.92
N HIS A 148 1.44 -7.97 -3.00
CA HIS A 148 2.64 -8.80 -3.20
C HIS A 148 3.82 -8.11 -3.91
N ALA A 149 3.72 -6.85 -4.35
CA ALA A 149 4.82 -6.23 -5.12
C ALA A 149 6.16 -6.17 -4.36
N LEU A 150 6.14 -6.24 -3.03
CA LEU A 150 7.35 -6.23 -2.20
C LEU A 150 7.62 -7.57 -1.51
N SER A 151 6.97 -8.65 -1.96
CA SER A 151 7.20 -10.00 -1.43
C SER A 151 8.36 -10.71 -2.13
N ASP A 152 8.75 -11.85 -1.57
CA ASP A 152 9.72 -12.78 -2.15
C ASP A 152 9.34 -13.27 -3.55
N GLN A 153 8.04 -13.41 -3.81
CA GLN A 153 7.54 -13.80 -5.13
C GLN A 153 7.90 -12.79 -6.23
N HIS A 154 7.99 -11.49 -5.89
CA HIS A 154 8.28 -10.44 -6.85
C HIS A 154 9.74 -9.97 -6.82
N LEU A 155 10.34 -9.87 -5.63
CA LEU A 155 11.70 -9.34 -5.43
C LEU A 155 12.75 -10.43 -5.19
N GLY A 156 12.35 -11.68 -4.98
CA GLY A 156 13.28 -12.79 -4.69
C GLY A 156 13.79 -12.83 -3.25
N HIS A 157 13.31 -11.95 -2.37
CA HIS A 157 13.69 -11.91 -0.94
C HIS A 157 12.59 -11.29 -0.06
N THR A 158 12.73 -11.36 1.25
CA THR A 158 11.73 -10.89 2.23
C THR A 158 12.13 -9.62 3.02
N ARG A 159 13.10 -8.83 2.53
CA ARG A 159 13.63 -7.65 3.25
C ARG A 159 12.55 -6.63 3.64
N TYR A 160 11.55 -6.42 2.78
CA TYR A 160 10.46 -5.47 3.04
C TYR A 160 9.35 -6.04 3.93
N ASN A 161 9.34 -7.36 4.16
CA ASN A 161 8.34 -8.04 4.98
C ASN A 161 8.84 -8.35 6.40
N ASN A 162 10.15 -8.30 6.62
CA ASN A 162 10.81 -8.60 7.90
C ASN A 162 11.55 -7.38 8.45
N GLY A 163 10.90 -6.21 8.38
CA GLY A 163 11.48 -4.97 8.87
C GLY A 163 11.59 -4.90 10.39
N LYS A 164 12.46 -4.00 10.87
CA LYS A 164 12.61 -3.67 12.29
C LYS A 164 11.25 -3.24 12.86
N ALA A 165 11.05 -3.55 14.15
CA ALA A 165 9.80 -3.30 14.86
C ALA A 165 8.54 -3.95 14.24
N GLY A 166 8.71 -5.01 13.44
CA GLY A 166 7.60 -5.75 12.82
C GLY A 166 7.02 -5.05 11.59
N LEU A 167 7.80 -4.19 10.93
CA LEU A 167 7.34 -3.50 9.73
C LEU A 167 7.31 -4.47 8.53
N ASP A 168 6.10 -4.82 8.10
CA ASP A 168 5.86 -5.63 6.90
C ASP A 168 5.11 -4.78 5.87
N ILE A 169 5.78 -4.41 4.77
CA ILE A 169 5.19 -3.72 3.63
C ILE A 169 4.99 -4.73 2.52
N ARG A 170 3.73 -5.04 2.22
CA ARG A 170 3.36 -6.04 1.20
C ARG A 170 3.46 -5.51 -0.23
N GLY A 171 3.07 -4.26 -0.41
CA GLY A 171 3.00 -3.62 -1.71
C GLY A 171 2.49 -2.19 -1.63
N TYR A 172 2.43 -1.54 -2.78
CA TYR A 172 1.98 -0.16 -2.89
C TYR A 172 1.26 0.07 -4.23
N LEU A 173 0.55 1.19 -4.31
CA LEU A 173 0.01 1.75 -5.54
C LEU A 173 0.30 3.24 -5.59
N THR A 174 0.48 3.78 -6.78
CA THR A 174 0.61 5.24 -7.00
C THR A 174 -0.74 5.93 -7.08
N ALA A 175 -0.78 7.27 -7.09
CA ALA A 175 -2.02 8.02 -7.13
C ALA A 175 -2.89 7.68 -8.36
N GLU A 176 -2.24 7.49 -9.52
CA GLU A 176 -2.91 7.05 -10.75
C GLU A 176 -3.48 5.63 -10.63
N GLU A 177 -2.70 4.72 -10.04
CA GLU A 177 -3.08 3.32 -9.85
C GLU A 177 -4.21 3.18 -8.83
N VAL A 178 -4.21 4.00 -7.77
CA VAL A 178 -5.30 4.15 -6.80
C VAL A 178 -6.59 4.57 -7.51
N ARG A 179 -6.53 5.59 -8.35
CA ARG A 179 -7.68 6.06 -9.15
C ARG A 179 -8.20 4.95 -10.05
N THR A 180 -7.30 4.26 -10.73
CA THR A 180 -7.61 3.15 -11.63
C THR A 180 -8.30 2.02 -10.87
N LEU A 181 -7.70 1.52 -9.78
CA LEU A 181 -8.28 0.46 -8.97
C LEU A 181 -9.66 0.85 -8.43
N ARG A 182 -9.82 2.09 -7.93
CA ARG A 182 -11.12 2.57 -7.43
C ARG A 182 -12.19 2.57 -8.52
N LEU A 183 -11.86 3.05 -9.73
CA LEU A 183 -12.78 3.07 -10.86
C LEU A 183 -13.14 1.65 -11.31
N GLY A 184 -12.16 0.74 -11.33
CA GLY A 184 -12.36 -0.67 -11.67
C GLY A 184 -13.29 -1.38 -10.69
N LEU A 185 -13.05 -1.21 -9.39
CA LEU A 185 -13.87 -1.79 -8.33
C LEU A 185 -15.30 -1.24 -8.29
N ALA A 186 -15.47 0.07 -8.53
CA ALA A 186 -16.79 0.69 -8.64
C ALA A 186 -17.52 0.31 -9.95
N GLY A 187 -16.78 -0.17 -10.94
CA GLY A 187 -17.28 -0.63 -12.22
C GLY A 187 -18.00 -1.97 -12.15
N ARG A 188 -18.29 -2.52 -13.34
CA ARG A 188 -18.95 -3.82 -13.51
C ARG A 188 -18.07 -4.82 -14.27
N GLY A 189 -16.75 -4.60 -14.28
CA GLY A 189 -15.78 -5.45 -14.98
C GLY A 189 -15.60 -6.82 -14.34
N TRP A 190 -15.98 -6.94 -13.07
CA TRP A 190 -15.85 -8.15 -12.27
C TRP A 190 -17.21 -8.66 -11.78
N SER A 191 -17.22 -9.95 -11.44
CA SER A 191 -18.27 -10.69 -10.77
C SER A 191 -17.65 -11.48 -9.62
N VAL A 192 -18.48 -12.25 -8.91
CA VAL A 192 -18.07 -13.07 -7.78
C VAL A 192 -18.29 -14.53 -8.13
N THR A 193 -17.39 -15.38 -7.66
CA THR A 193 -17.50 -16.83 -7.84
C THR A 193 -18.67 -17.42 -7.04
N ALA A 194 -19.23 -18.55 -7.51
CA ALA A 194 -20.40 -19.17 -6.87
C ALA A 194 -20.07 -19.84 -5.52
N ASP A 195 -18.80 -20.14 -5.28
CA ASP A 195 -18.22 -20.70 -4.05
C ASP A 195 -17.71 -19.62 -3.08
N GLU A 196 -18.24 -18.39 -3.19
CA GLU A 196 -17.93 -17.33 -2.22
C GLU A 196 -18.23 -17.80 -0.78
N PRO A 197 -17.25 -17.76 0.14
CA PRO A 197 -17.44 -18.31 1.49
C PRO A 197 -18.37 -17.48 2.37
N ILE A 198 -18.45 -16.18 2.09
CA ILE A 198 -19.20 -15.21 2.88
C ILE A 198 -20.19 -14.56 1.93
N ASP A 199 -21.49 -14.77 2.15
CA ASP A 199 -22.51 -14.15 1.31
C ASP A 199 -22.38 -12.61 1.33
N GLY A 200 -22.03 -12.05 0.18
CA GLY A 200 -21.81 -10.61 0.02
C GLY A 200 -20.46 -10.11 0.53
N GLY A 201 -19.52 -10.99 0.90
CA GLY A 201 -18.18 -10.66 1.37
C GLY A 201 -17.42 -9.77 0.38
N MET A 202 -17.45 -10.10 -0.91
CA MET A 202 -16.84 -9.35 -2.00
C MET A 202 -17.43 -7.96 -2.16
N ARG A 203 -18.75 -7.83 -1.96
CA ARG A 203 -19.40 -6.51 -2.02
C ARG A 203 -19.01 -5.65 -0.84
N ASP A 204 -18.92 -6.23 0.36
CA ASP A 204 -18.47 -5.49 1.55
C ASP A 204 -17.00 -5.10 1.43
N ALA A 205 -16.11 -6.05 1.11
CA ALA A 205 -14.68 -5.81 0.86
C ALA A 205 -14.47 -4.70 -0.18
N SER A 206 -15.10 -4.81 -1.35
CA SER A 206 -15.02 -3.81 -2.42
C SER A 206 -15.53 -2.44 -1.97
N LYS A 207 -16.67 -2.38 -1.27
CA LYS A 207 -17.23 -1.12 -0.75
C LYS A 207 -16.27 -0.41 0.20
N ASN A 208 -15.68 -1.13 1.16
CA ASN A 208 -14.76 -0.52 2.12
C ASN A 208 -13.44 -0.12 1.45
N LEU A 209 -12.91 -0.94 0.53
CA LEU A 209 -11.69 -0.62 -0.20
C LEU A 209 -11.89 0.63 -1.08
N ILE A 210 -13.02 0.72 -1.80
CA ILE A 210 -13.39 1.92 -2.57
C ILE A 210 -13.45 3.16 -1.68
N ALA A 211 -13.96 3.04 -0.44
CA ALA A 211 -14.03 4.18 0.47
C ALA A 211 -12.64 4.71 0.86
N VAL A 212 -11.69 3.80 1.13
CA VAL A 212 -10.29 4.12 1.42
C VAL A 212 -9.60 4.70 0.18
N LEU A 213 -9.71 4.04 -0.98
CA LEU A 213 -9.10 4.52 -2.24
C LEU A 213 -9.66 5.87 -2.69
N ARG A 214 -10.95 6.14 -2.48
CA ARG A 214 -11.55 7.47 -2.72
C ARG A 214 -10.99 8.54 -1.79
N ALA A 215 -10.58 8.18 -0.58
CA ALA A 215 -9.92 9.11 0.33
C ALA A 215 -8.47 9.39 -0.07
N ALA A 216 -7.78 8.42 -0.68
CA ALA A 216 -6.46 8.59 -1.27
C ALA A 216 -6.53 9.44 -2.56
N GLU A 217 -7.41 9.10 -3.51
CA GLU A 217 -7.59 9.87 -4.75
C GLU A 217 -7.93 11.35 -4.50
N ARG A 218 -8.79 11.65 -3.51
CA ARG A 218 -9.13 13.05 -3.15
C ARG A 218 -7.94 13.87 -2.68
N ARG A 219 -6.86 13.22 -2.28
CA ARG A 219 -5.64 13.84 -1.76
C ARG A 219 -4.46 13.69 -2.72
N ASP A 220 -4.70 13.05 -3.87
CA ASP A 220 -3.69 12.77 -4.89
C ASP A 220 -2.48 11.99 -4.34
N VAL A 221 -2.77 10.94 -3.55
CA VAL A 221 -1.74 10.11 -2.91
C VAL A 221 -1.87 8.65 -3.32
N GLY A 222 -0.74 7.94 -3.26
CA GLY A 222 -0.67 6.49 -3.32
C GLY A 222 -1.08 5.83 -2.00
N VAL A 223 -1.01 4.50 -1.97
CA VAL A 223 -1.27 3.69 -0.78
C VAL A 223 -0.22 2.61 -0.60
N PHE A 224 0.22 2.39 0.63
CA PHE A 224 0.89 1.16 1.06
C PHE A 224 -0.13 0.19 1.63
N LEU A 225 0.11 -1.11 1.45
CA LEU A 225 -0.46 -2.16 2.28
C LEU A 225 0.60 -2.66 3.25
N ARG A 226 0.30 -2.60 4.54
CA ARG A 226 1.12 -3.21 5.58
C ARG A 226 0.40 -4.32 6.30
N SER A 227 1.15 -5.34 6.71
CA SER A 227 0.66 -6.42 7.55
C SER A 227 1.13 -6.23 8.98
N HIS A 228 0.39 -6.81 9.92
CA HIS A 228 0.74 -6.88 11.33
C HIS A 228 0.54 -8.32 11.80
N SER A 229 1.50 -8.81 12.57
CA SER A 229 1.53 -10.15 13.16
C SER A 229 1.51 -10.08 14.68
#